data_AF-A0A1M6LDV4-F1
#
_entry.id   AF-A0A1M6LDV4-F1
#
_cell.length_a   1.000
_cell.length_b   1.000
_cell.length_c   1.000
_cell.angle_alpha   90.00
_cell.angle_beta   90.00
_cell.angle_gamma   90.00
#
_symmetry.space_group_name_H-M   'P 1'
#
loop_
_entity.id
_entity.type
_entity.pdbx_description
1 polymer ?
#
loop_
_entity_poly.entity_id
_entity_poly.type
_entity_poly.pdbx_seq_one_letter_code
_entity_poly.pdbx_strand_id
1 'polypeptide(L)'
;MSTLSDLAAAAQDLARLVRDMALDPADAIRLLTPLAACAADQAAAGDAIGRAMTAAQAASAALCRRAALAELGRAVAQAEPRSWDETVQLRDQVCALLDAEIIVAADAGEDRSYAALRGLRDAVARRLNAKAGGLPRLRTVEVPQAEPALVQAFRLYGDVTRADEVSAYAAAEDPNFIVGTFMVRGA
;
A
#
# COMPACT_ATOMS: atom_id res chain seq x y z
N MET A 1 -30.99 16.69 13.30
CA MET A 1 -30.33 17.30 12.12
C MET A 1 -28.88 16.86 12.17
N SER A 2 -28.38 16.16 11.16
CA SER A 2 -26.96 15.78 11.10
C SER A 2 -26.11 17.04 10.90
N THR A 3 -25.00 17.11 11.62
CA THR A 3 -24.04 18.22 11.59
C THR A 3 -22.84 17.89 10.69
N LEU A 4 -22.02 18.89 10.35
CA LEU A 4 -20.75 18.66 9.65
C LEU A 4 -19.78 17.77 10.44
N SER A 5 -19.85 17.82 11.78
CA SER A 5 -19.06 16.93 12.65
C SER A 5 -19.50 15.48 12.51
N ASP A 6 -20.80 15.22 12.33
CA ASP A 6 -21.31 13.86 12.16
C ASP A 6 -20.85 13.26 10.83
N LEU A 7 -20.79 14.06 9.76
CA LEU A 7 -20.22 13.63 8.48
C LEU A 7 -18.73 13.30 8.60
N ALA A 8 -17.97 14.15 9.29
CA ALA A 8 -16.55 13.92 9.53
C ALA A 8 -16.29 12.64 10.33
N ALA A 9 -17.07 12.41 11.39
CA ALA A 9 -17.00 11.19 12.20
C ALA A 9 -17.37 9.96 11.35
N ALA A 10 -18.47 10.01 10.59
CA ALA A 10 -18.90 8.91 9.74
C ALA A 10 -17.85 8.52 8.68
N ALA A 11 -17.19 9.50 8.04
CA ALA A 11 -16.12 9.22 7.07
C ALA A 11 -14.90 8.55 7.73
N GLN A 12 -14.51 9.01 8.92
CA GLN A 12 -13.41 8.42 9.69
C GLN A 12 -13.74 7.01 10.19
N ASP A 13 -14.98 6.79 10.65
CA ASP A 13 -15.45 5.50 11.11
C ASP A 13 -15.56 4.51 9.96
N LEU A 14 -16.03 4.93 8.78
CA LEU A 14 -16.02 4.09 7.58
C LEU A 14 -14.60 3.62 7.23
N ALA A 15 -13.62 4.53 7.18
CA ALA A 15 -12.23 4.16 6.89
C ALA A 15 -11.68 3.17 7.94
N ARG A 16 -11.98 3.41 9.22
CA ARG A 16 -11.56 2.52 10.32
C ARG A 16 -12.19 1.14 10.20
N LEU A 17 -13.49 1.07 9.93
CA LEU A 17 -14.21 -0.20 9.75
C LEU A 17 -13.67 -0.98 8.55
N VAL A 18 -13.38 -0.32 7.43
CA VAL A 18 -12.76 -0.98 6.27
C VAL A 18 -11.41 -1.60 6.63
N ARG A 19 -10.60 -0.90 7.42
CA ARG A 19 -9.35 -1.46 7.94
C ARG A 19 -9.59 -2.64 8.89
N ASP A 20 -10.55 -2.52 9.80
CA ASP A 20 -10.82 -3.54 10.83
C ASP A 20 -11.50 -4.81 10.26
N MET A 21 -12.16 -4.69 9.10
CA MET A 21 -12.74 -5.82 8.37
C MET A 21 -11.71 -6.62 7.56
N ALA A 22 -10.55 -6.04 7.27
CA ALA A 22 -9.51 -6.70 6.50
C ALA A 22 -8.92 -7.87 7.29
N LEU A 23 -8.65 -8.98 6.59
CA LEU A 23 -8.10 -10.19 7.23
C LEU A 23 -6.64 -9.98 7.67
N ASP A 24 -5.90 -9.18 6.90
CA ASP A 24 -4.50 -8.86 7.17
C ASP A 24 -4.18 -7.41 6.76
N PRO A 25 -3.02 -6.85 7.17
CA PRO A 25 -2.67 -5.47 6.84
C PRO A 25 -2.50 -5.20 5.34
N ALA A 26 -2.12 -6.19 4.53
CA ALA A 26 -1.96 -6.02 3.09
C ALA A 26 -3.34 -5.89 2.42
N ASP A 27 -4.32 -6.67 2.86
CA ASP A 27 -5.71 -6.56 2.46
C ASP A 27 -6.30 -5.22 2.90
N ALA A 28 -6.00 -4.74 4.11
CA ALA A 28 -6.39 -3.41 4.56
C ALA A 28 -5.86 -2.31 3.63
N ILE A 29 -4.58 -2.40 3.24
CA ILE A 29 -3.96 -1.45 2.29
C ILE A 29 -4.67 -1.50 0.94
N ARG A 30 -4.94 -2.70 0.42
CA ARG A 30 -5.65 -2.91 -0.85
C ARG A 30 -7.05 -2.30 -0.82
N LEU A 31 -7.80 -2.50 0.26
CA LEU A 31 -9.17 -2.01 0.42
C LEU A 31 -9.24 -0.50 0.64
N LEU A 32 -8.26 0.10 1.34
CA LEU A 32 -8.23 1.53 1.62
C LEU A 32 -7.69 2.36 0.44
N THR A 33 -6.86 1.78 -0.43
CA THR A 33 -6.30 2.46 -1.62
C THR A 33 -7.36 3.16 -2.48
N PRO A 34 -8.48 2.52 -2.89
CA PRO A 34 -9.51 3.22 -3.67
C PRO A 34 -10.21 4.34 -2.89
N LEU A 35 -10.37 4.22 -1.56
CA LEU A 35 -10.92 5.30 -0.73
C LEU A 35 -9.97 6.50 -0.64
N ALA A 36 -8.66 6.24 -0.62
CA ALA A 36 -7.63 7.29 -0.70
C ALA A 36 -7.59 7.99 -2.06
N ALA A 37 -8.24 7.42 -3.09
CA ALA A 37 -8.39 8.02 -4.42
C ALA A 37 -9.80 8.60 -4.65
N CYS A 38 -10.63 8.75 -3.61
CA CYS A 38 -11.98 9.30 -3.71
C CYS A 38 -11.98 10.69 -4.39
N ALA A 39 -12.69 10.83 -5.50
CA ALA A 39 -12.82 12.08 -6.24
C ALA A 39 -14.20 12.72 -6.03
N ALA A 40 -14.24 14.04 -6.12
CA ALA A 40 -15.50 14.77 -6.28
C ALA A 40 -16.06 14.51 -7.69
N ASP A 41 -17.37 14.35 -7.79
CA ASP A 41 -18.05 14.20 -9.09
C ASP A 41 -18.02 15.52 -9.88
N GLN A 42 -18.46 15.48 -11.15
CA GLN A 42 -18.35 16.55 -12.13
C GLN A 42 -18.83 17.93 -11.62
N ALA A 43 -18.11 18.96 -12.07
CA ALA A 43 -18.37 20.35 -11.72
C ALA A 43 -19.81 20.75 -12.09
N ALA A 44 -20.52 21.31 -11.11
CA ALA A 44 -21.84 21.89 -11.30
C ALA A 44 -21.77 23.16 -12.18
N ALA A 45 -22.94 23.70 -12.56
CA ALA A 45 -23.04 24.92 -13.36
C ALA A 45 -22.21 26.09 -12.77
N GLY A 46 -21.70 26.98 -13.61
CA GLY A 46 -20.80 28.07 -13.18
C GLY A 46 -21.44 29.18 -12.34
N ASP A 47 -22.70 29.02 -11.92
CA ASP A 47 -23.41 29.96 -11.07
C ASP A 47 -22.97 29.87 -9.60
N ALA A 48 -23.50 30.74 -8.73
CA ALA A 48 -23.08 30.79 -7.33
C ALA A 48 -23.40 29.50 -6.56
N ILE A 49 -24.52 28.85 -6.88
CA ILE A 49 -24.96 27.61 -6.25
C ILE A 49 -24.05 26.46 -6.68
N GLY A 50 -23.77 26.33 -7.98
CA GLY A 50 -22.89 25.28 -8.50
C GLY A 50 -21.45 25.41 -8.00
N ARG A 51 -20.94 26.64 -7.81
CA ARG A 51 -19.63 26.84 -7.14
C ARG A 51 -19.65 26.36 -5.68
N ALA A 52 -20.72 26.64 -4.94
CA ALA A 52 -20.86 26.17 -3.57
C ALA A 52 -20.98 24.64 -3.48
N MET A 53 -21.72 24.01 -4.41
CA MET A 53 -21.83 22.55 -4.51
C MET A 53 -20.49 21.90 -4.83
N THR A 54 -19.75 22.44 -5.81
CA THR A 54 -18.42 21.96 -6.18
C THR A 54 -17.45 22.03 -4.99
N ALA A 55 -17.48 23.14 -4.23
CA ALA A 55 -16.65 23.29 -3.03
C ALA A 55 -17.02 22.26 -1.94
N ALA A 56 -18.31 22.03 -1.71
CA ALA A 56 -18.77 21.03 -0.74
C ALA A 56 -18.38 19.59 -1.13
N GLN A 57 -18.46 19.27 -2.43
CA GLN A 57 -18.02 17.97 -2.95
C GLN A 57 -16.51 17.79 -2.82
N ALA A 58 -15.72 18.82 -3.16
CA ALA A 58 -14.27 18.80 -3.02
C ALA A 58 -13.83 18.59 -1.56
N ALA A 59 -14.46 19.31 -0.62
CA ALA A 59 -14.20 19.16 0.81
C ALA A 59 -14.58 17.77 1.32
N SER A 60 -15.72 17.22 0.86
CA SER A 60 -16.17 15.86 1.23
C SER A 60 -15.21 14.80 0.69
N ALA A 61 -14.76 14.94 -0.55
CA ALA A 61 -13.77 14.03 -1.15
C ALA A 61 -12.42 14.10 -0.41
N ALA A 62 -11.95 15.31 -0.06
CA ALA A 62 -10.73 15.49 0.73
C ALA A 62 -10.84 14.83 2.11
N LEU A 63 -11.98 14.98 2.80
CA LEU A 63 -12.24 14.31 4.06
C LEU A 63 -12.16 12.77 3.93
N CYS A 64 -12.81 12.19 2.91
CA CYS A 64 -12.75 10.75 2.65
C CYS A 64 -11.31 10.27 2.37
N ARG A 65 -10.58 10.97 1.49
CA ARG A 65 -9.19 10.60 1.16
C ARG A 65 -8.29 10.66 2.39
N ARG A 66 -8.38 11.73 3.18
CA ARG A 66 -7.54 11.91 4.39
C ARG A 66 -7.86 10.90 5.49
N ALA A 67 -9.14 10.56 5.68
CA ALA A 67 -9.54 9.49 6.58
C ALA A 67 -8.93 8.15 6.15
N ALA A 68 -9.02 7.81 4.86
CA ALA A 68 -8.42 6.59 4.31
C ALA A 68 -6.88 6.59 4.43
N LEU A 69 -6.21 7.71 4.15
CA LEU A 69 -4.75 7.86 4.28
C LEU A 69 -4.27 7.69 5.72
N ALA A 70 -5.03 8.19 6.70
CA ALA A 70 -4.71 7.98 8.11
C ALA A 70 -4.76 6.50 8.49
N GLU A 71 -5.78 5.76 8.03
CA GLU A 71 -5.88 4.32 8.27
C GLU A 71 -4.86 3.51 7.46
N LEU A 72 -4.52 3.95 6.24
CA LEU A 72 -3.43 3.37 5.44
C LEU A 72 -2.11 3.45 6.20
N GLY A 73 -1.79 4.60 6.80
CA GLY A 73 -0.60 4.75 7.63
C GLY A 73 -0.55 3.77 8.81
N ARG A 74 -1.71 3.49 9.43
CA ARG A 74 -1.82 2.51 10.50
C ARG A 74 -1.67 1.07 9.99
N ALA A 75 -2.27 0.75 8.85
CA ALA A 75 -2.10 -0.55 8.20
C ALA A 75 -0.63 -0.79 7.80
N VAL A 76 0.04 0.21 7.22
CA VAL A 76 1.48 0.17 6.93
C VAL A 76 2.33 -0.05 8.19
N ALA A 77 1.94 0.54 9.32
CA ALA A 77 2.66 0.34 10.57
C ALA A 77 2.66 -1.14 11.02
N GLN A 78 1.59 -1.88 10.69
CA GLN A 78 1.39 -3.29 11.03
C GLN A 78 1.83 -4.26 9.91
N ALA A 79 1.91 -3.80 8.66
CA ALA A 79 2.27 -4.65 7.52
C ALA A 79 3.65 -5.29 7.68
N GLU A 80 3.77 -6.55 7.27
CA GLU A 80 5.02 -7.32 7.25
C GLU A 80 5.36 -7.76 5.82
N PRO A 81 5.96 -6.87 5.01
CA PRO A 81 6.44 -7.24 3.69
C PRO A 81 7.47 -8.36 3.78
N ARG A 82 7.46 -9.27 2.80
CA ARG A 82 8.31 -10.47 2.75
C ARG A 82 9.62 -10.23 2.03
N SER A 83 9.70 -9.18 1.23
CA SER A 83 10.89 -8.83 0.45
C SER A 83 11.20 -7.34 0.45
N TRP A 84 12.45 -7.03 0.12
CA TRP A 84 12.89 -5.65 -0.07
C TRP A 84 12.08 -4.96 -1.18
N ASP A 85 11.86 -5.65 -2.32
CA ASP A 85 11.15 -5.08 -3.47
C ASP A 85 9.69 -4.79 -3.14
N GLU A 86 9.01 -5.71 -2.45
CA GLU A 86 7.64 -5.50 -1.95
C GLU A 86 7.56 -4.30 -1.00
N THR A 87 8.55 -4.16 -0.12
CA THR A 87 8.62 -3.01 0.81
C THR A 87 8.76 -1.69 0.07
N VAL A 88 9.59 -1.65 -0.97
CA VAL A 88 9.81 -0.46 -1.80
C VAL A 88 8.58 -0.13 -2.62
N GLN A 89 7.95 -1.12 -3.25
CA GLN A 89 6.70 -0.93 -3.99
C GLN A 89 5.60 -0.39 -3.09
N LEU A 90 5.42 -0.97 -1.89
CA LEU A 90 4.45 -0.50 -0.91
C LEU A 90 4.74 0.94 -0.47
N ARG A 91 6.01 1.26 -0.21
CA ARG A 91 6.44 2.62 0.18
C ARG A 91 6.09 3.62 -0.91
N ASP A 92 6.48 3.32 -2.15
CA ASP A 92 6.32 4.23 -3.27
C ASP A 92 4.84 4.45 -3.60
N GLN A 93 4.02 3.39 -3.54
CA GLN A 93 2.57 3.47 -3.68
C GLN A 93 1.93 4.39 -2.63
N VAL A 94 2.20 4.16 -1.34
CA VAL A 94 1.56 4.94 -0.26
C VAL A 94 2.09 6.38 -0.23
N CYS A 95 3.38 6.59 -0.51
CA CYS A 95 3.94 7.94 -0.61
C CYS A 95 3.33 8.71 -1.78
N ALA A 96 3.08 8.07 -2.93
CA ALA A 96 2.44 8.72 -4.06
C ALA A 96 1.00 9.18 -3.74
N LEU A 97 0.22 8.36 -3.02
CA LEU A 97 -1.12 8.74 -2.56
C LEU A 97 -1.08 9.93 -1.59
N LEU A 98 -0.12 9.93 -0.67
CA LEU A 98 0.08 11.06 0.26
C LEU A 98 0.55 12.32 -0.47
N ASP A 99 1.47 12.21 -1.42
CA ASP A 99 1.97 13.32 -2.22
C ASP A 99 0.85 13.98 -3.04
N ALA A 100 -0.05 13.19 -3.64
CA ALA A 100 -1.21 13.70 -4.34
C ALA A 100 -2.14 14.51 -3.41
N GLU A 101 -2.44 14.02 -2.21
CA GLU A 101 -3.31 14.73 -1.26
C GLU A 101 -2.63 15.94 -0.62
N ILE A 102 -1.30 15.91 -0.45
CA ILE A 102 -0.51 17.07 -0.01
C ILE A 102 -0.66 18.24 -0.99
N ILE A 103 -0.63 17.96 -2.30
CA ILE A 103 -0.84 18.98 -3.34
C ILE A 103 -2.25 19.58 -3.21
N VAL A 104 -3.29 18.74 -3.08
CA VAL A 104 -4.67 19.22 -2.90
C VAL A 104 -4.81 20.10 -1.66
N ALA A 105 -4.21 19.70 -0.52
CA ALA A 105 -4.23 20.50 0.70
C ALA A 105 -3.49 21.84 0.53
N ALA A 106 -2.38 21.85 -0.23
CA ALA A 106 -1.62 23.06 -0.52
C ALA A 106 -2.42 24.03 -1.41
N ASP A 107 -3.04 23.54 -2.49
CA ASP A 107 -3.85 24.35 -3.41
C ASP A 107 -5.09 24.94 -2.71
N ALA A 108 -5.62 24.23 -1.70
CA ALA A 108 -6.73 24.69 -0.86
C ALA A 108 -6.29 25.65 0.27
N GLY A 109 -4.99 25.88 0.48
CA GLY A 109 -4.46 26.72 1.57
C GLY A 109 -4.67 26.13 2.97
N GLU A 110 -4.74 24.81 3.08
CA GLU A 110 -5.04 24.12 4.34
C GLU A 110 -3.77 23.70 5.09
N ASP A 111 -3.06 24.67 5.67
CA ASP A 111 -1.74 24.49 6.27
C ASP A 111 -1.64 23.35 7.30
N ARG A 112 -2.67 23.20 8.14
CA ARG A 112 -2.71 22.13 9.17
C ARG A 112 -2.80 20.75 8.54
N SER A 113 -3.65 20.59 7.53
CA SER A 113 -3.80 19.33 6.78
C SER A 113 -2.51 19.02 6.03
N TYR A 114 -1.93 20.01 5.36
CA TYR A 114 -0.65 19.91 4.66
C TYR A 114 0.47 19.40 5.58
N ALA A 115 0.65 20.02 6.75
CA ALA A 115 1.68 19.65 7.70
C ALA A 115 1.48 18.23 8.27
N ALA A 116 0.23 17.87 8.58
CA ALA A 116 -0.10 16.53 9.08
C ALA A 116 0.17 15.43 8.03
N LEU A 117 -0.18 15.67 6.77
CA LEU A 117 0.04 14.74 5.67
C LEU A 117 1.53 14.56 5.36
N ARG A 118 2.31 15.65 5.38
CA ARG A 118 3.79 15.61 5.30
C ARG A 118 4.38 14.75 6.42
N GLY A 119 3.95 14.98 7.66
CA GLY A 119 4.40 14.21 8.82
C GLY A 119 4.09 12.72 8.68
N LEU A 120 2.89 12.39 8.19
CA LEU A 120 2.48 11.01 7.92
C LEU A 120 3.33 10.35 6.82
N ARG A 121 3.56 11.06 5.71
CA ARG A 121 4.41 10.58 4.62
C ARG A 121 5.82 10.25 5.08
N ASP A 122 6.43 11.14 5.87
CA ASP A 122 7.76 10.91 6.39
C ASP A 122 7.79 9.74 7.39
N ALA A 123 6.74 9.57 8.20
CA ALA A 123 6.62 8.43 9.11
C ALA A 123 6.49 7.11 8.36
N VAL A 124 5.66 7.05 7.30
CA VAL A 124 5.50 5.88 6.42
C VAL A 124 6.81 5.53 5.74
N ALA A 125 7.48 6.51 5.13
CA ALA A 125 8.76 6.28 4.45
C ALA A 125 9.83 5.75 5.41
N ARG A 126 9.96 6.37 6.60
CA ARG A 126 10.88 5.88 7.64
C ARG A 126 10.56 4.46 8.10
N ARG A 127 9.28 4.15 8.33
CA ARG A 127 8.83 2.83 8.78
C ARG A 127 9.20 1.74 7.79
N LEU A 128 8.92 1.95 6.52
CA LEU A 128 9.18 0.96 5.47
C LEU A 128 10.68 0.85 5.15
N ASN A 129 11.42 1.96 5.16
CA ASN A 129 12.88 1.91 5.01
C ASN A 129 13.56 1.13 6.15
N ALA A 130 13.08 1.29 7.39
CA ALA A 130 13.59 0.53 8.53
C ALA A 130 13.33 -0.98 8.39
N LYS A 131 12.17 -1.37 7.84
CA LYS A 131 11.87 -2.79 7.54
C LYS A 131 12.70 -3.33 6.38
N ALA A 132 12.88 -2.54 5.33
CA ALA A 132 13.60 -2.95 4.12
C ALA A 132 15.04 -3.39 4.41
N GLY A 133 15.73 -2.76 5.38
CA GLY A 133 17.13 -3.05 5.70
C GLY A 133 17.41 -4.50 6.13
N GLY A 134 16.40 -5.23 6.62
CA GLY A 134 16.54 -6.63 7.04
C GLY A 134 15.99 -7.66 6.06
N LEU A 135 15.35 -7.23 4.97
CA LEU A 135 14.62 -8.14 4.08
C LEU A 135 15.47 -8.62 2.90
N PRO A 136 15.28 -9.87 2.44
CA PRO A 136 15.94 -10.35 1.26
C PRO A 136 15.50 -9.56 0.02
N ARG A 137 16.45 -9.30 -0.87
CA ARG A 137 16.15 -8.91 -2.25
C ARG A 137 15.78 -10.17 -3.01
N LEU A 138 14.67 -10.16 -3.73
CA LEU A 138 14.29 -11.31 -4.54
C LEU A 138 14.79 -11.11 -5.97
N ARG A 139 15.16 -12.19 -6.65
CA ARG A 139 15.52 -12.20 -8.07
C ARG A 139 14.70 -13.25 -8.80
N THR A 140 14.33 -12.92 -10.03
CA THR A 140 13.65 -13.85 -10.91
C THR A 140 14.63 -14.91 -11.41
N VAL A 141 14.22 -16.16 -11.38
CA VAL A 141 14.93 -17.30 -11.97
C VAL A 141 13.98 -18.01 -12.92
N GLU A 142 14.51 -18.36 -14.09
CA GLU A 142 13.82 -19.18 -15.08
C GLU A 142 14.43 -20.58 -15.09
N VAL A 143 13.57 -21.58 -14.97
CA VAL A 143 13.92 -23.00 -14.99
C VAL A 143 13.26 -23.62 -16.22
N PRO A 144 13.99 -23.79 -17.34
CA PRO A 144 13.40 -24.18 -18.62
C PRO A 144 13.02 -25.66 -18.70
N GLN A 145 13.56 -26.50 -17.80
CA GLN A 145 13.27 -27.93 -17.71
C GLN A 145 13.03 -28.30 -16.25
N ALA A 146 12.10 -29.22 -16.00
CA ALA A 146 11.79 -29.64 -14.64
C ALA A 146 13.02 -30.24 -13.95
N GLU A 147 13.47 -29.59 -12.89
CA GLU A 147 14.63 -29.99 -12.10
C GLU A 147 14.29 -30.05 -10.61
N PRO A 148 14.93 -30.92 -9.81
CA PRO A 148 14.70 -30.97 -8.38
C PRO A 148 15.15 -29.70 -7.65
N ALA A 149 14.43 -29.35 -6.59
CA ALA A 149 14.75 -28.23 -5.71
C ALA A 149 16.18 -28.27 -5.17
N LEU A 150 16.68 -29.48 -4.89
CA LEU A 150 18.04 -29.69 -4.40
C LEU A 150 19.10 -29.29 -5.44
N VAL A 151 18.85 -29.62 -6.72
CA VAL A 151 19.73 -29.21 -7.83
C VAL A 151 19.71 -27.70 -7.98
N GLN A 152 18.52 -27.08 -7.88
CA GLN A 152 18.40 -25.62 -7.93
C GLN A 152 19.05 -24.93 -6.75
N ALA A 153 18.90 -25.43 -5.52
CA ALA A 153 19.53 -24.85 -4.34
C ALA A 153 21.06 -24.87 -4.44
N PHE A 154 21.64 -25.96 -4.95
CA PHE A 154 23.06 -26.03 -5.24
C PHE A 154 23.49 -25.02 -6.33
N ARG A 155 22.75 -24.88 -7.43
CA ARG A 155 23.08 -23.92 -8.50
C ARG A 155 22.93 -22.46 -8.06
N LEU A 156 21.88 -22.15 -7.28
CA LEU A 156 21.54 -20.79 -6.89
C LEU A 156 22.36 -20.28 -5.71
N TYR A 157 22.69 -21.16 -4.76
CA TYR A 157 23.28 -20.79 -3.47
C TYR A 157 24.58 -21.55 -3.15
N GLY A 158 24.95 -22.58 -3.91
CA GLY A 158 26.05 -23.48 -3.54
C GLY A 158 25.75 -24.35 -2.32
N ASP A 159 24.49 -24.37 -1.86
CA ASP A 159 24.09 -25.01 -0.61
C ASP A 159 22.80 -25.81 -0.82
N VAL A 160 22.94 -27.13 -0.75
CA VAL A 160 21.83 -28.09 -0.91
C VAL A 160 20.84 -28.05 0.25
N THR A 161 21.22 -27.52 1.42
CA THR A 161 20.33 -27.43 2.59
C THR A 161 19.22 -26.41 2.40
N ARG A 162 19.32 -25.55 1.37
CA ARG A 162 18.31 -24.54 1.01
C ARG A 162 17.28 -25.06 0.00
N ALA A 163 17.19 -26.37 -0.22
CA ALA A 163 16.21 -26.97 -1.13
C ALA A 163 14.76 -26.61 -0.73
N ASP A 164 14.43 -26.69 0.56
CA ASP A 164 13.10 -26.36 1.07
C ASP A 164 12.73 -24.89 0.82
N GLU A 165 13.71 -23.98 0.91
CA GLU A 165 13.54 -22.56 0.60
C GLU A 165 13.20 -22.37 -0.88
N VAL A 166 13.90 -23.06 -1.78
CA VAL A 166 13.62 -23.01 -3.22
C VAL A 166 12.22 -23.56 -3.53
N SER A 167 11.84 -24.69 -2.94
CA SER A 167 10.49 -25.26 -3.10
C SER A 167 9.39 -24.32 -2.62
N ALA A 168 9.58 -23.67 -1.47
CA ALA A 168 8.64 -22.70 -0.92
C ALA A 168 8.49 -21.47 -1.84
N TYR A 169 9.59 -20.95 -2.37
CA TYR A 169 9.58 -19.80 -3.29
C TYR A 169 8.97 -20.12 -4.65
N ALA A 170 9.18 -21.33 -5.17
CA ALA A 170 8.58 -21.79 -6.41
C ALA A 170 7.10 -22.15 -6.28
N ALA A 171 6.56 -22.21 -5.05
CA ALA A 171 5.25 -22.76 -4.75
C ALA A 171 5.02 -24.13 -5.42
N ALA A 172 6.07 -24.95 -5.45
CA ALA A 172 6.07 -26.21 -6.17
C ALA A 172 5.18 -27.25 -5.47
N GLU A 173 4.32 -27.93 -6.22
CA GLU A 173 3.49 -29.03 -5.72
C GLU A 173 4.35 -30.25 -5.36
N ASP A 174 5.38 -30.53 -6.18
CA ASP A 174 6.40 -31.55 -5.91
C ASP A 174 7.80 -30.90 -5.91
N PRO A 175 8.55 -30.97 -4.80
CA PRO A 175 9.92 -30.50 -4.72
C PRO A 175 10.89 -31.07 -5.77
N ASN A 176 10.61 -32.23 -6.36
CA ASN A 176 11.47 -32.84 -7.37
C ASN A 176 11.23 -32.33 -8.80
N PHE A 177 10.15 -31.56 -9.02
CA PHE A 177 9.74 -31.09 -10.34
C PHE A 177 9.45 -29.59 -10.33
N ILE A 178 10.50 -28.78 -10.16
CA ILE A 178 10.39 -27.32 -10.30
C ILE A 178 10.65 -26.92 -11.74
N VAL A 179 9.71 -26.20 -12.36
CA VAL A 179 9.79 -25.69 -13.73
C VAL A 179 9.12 -24.32 -13.81
N GLY A 180 9.53 -23.50 -14.78
CA GLY A 180 8.94 -22.19 -15.04
C GLY A 180 9.70 -21.06 -14.37
N THR A 181 9.01 -19.96 -14.11
CA THR A 181 9.60 -18.73 -13.56
C THR A 181 9.16 -18.51 -12.14
N PHE A 182 10.10 -18.30 -11.22
CA PHE A 182 9.80 -17.98 -9.82
C PHE A 182 10.84 -17.03 -9.22
N MET A 183 10.50 -16.45 -8.07
CA MET A 183 11.33 -15.48 -7.37
C MET A 183 12.07 -16.16 -6.23
N VAL A 184 13.40 -16.01 -6.16
CA VAL A 184 14.23 -16.56 -5.08
C VAL A 184 15.02 -15.46 -4.40
N ARG A 185 15.53 -15.72 -3.19
CA ARG A 185 16.45 -14.81 -2.53
C ARG A 185 17.70 -14.57 -3.40
N GLY A 186 18.12 -13.31 -3.52
CA GLY A 186 19.42 -12.94 -4.08
C GLY A 186 20.54 -13.55 -3.25
N ALA A 187 21.54 -14.13 -3.92
CA ALA A 187 22.73 -14.69 -3.28
C ALA A 187 23.60 -13.59 -2.66
#